data_AF-A0A352QTL4-F1
#
_entry.id   AF-A0A352QTL4-F1
#
_cell.length_a   1.000
_cell.length_b   1.000
_cell.length_c   1.000
_cell.angle_alpha   90.00
_cell.angle_beta   90.00
_cell.angle_gamma   90.00
#
_symmetry.space_group_name_H-M   'P 1'
#
loop_
_entity.id
_entity.type
_entity.pdbx_description
1 polymer ?
#
loop_
_entity_poly.entity_id
_entity_poly.type
_entity_poly.pdbx_seq_one_letter_code
_entity_poly.pdbx_strand_id
1 'polypeptide(L)'
;MAALLGGCDPARDAALAYPASLFGETTREADPTDPEGRSFILRTTSKVEATWGQAMGAFSAANAYCADGASFTIDLLTPADDELARDPAATKYPAGTVFEQRIRCLIPFPQERVVEPGMSDEEAFDRIKSELADGGAFDPDRHQVTRASFNDRNPKYSAIHKALGYMLANGDRSCRGAGVQFRKLIVDSRPTPQGEGLNASDAFVGTEYACLDGLPPDRSL
;
A
#
# COMPACT_ATOMS: atom_id res chain seq x y z
N MET A 1 19.56 0.63 -32.17
CA MET A 1 20.01 0.61 -30.77
C MET A 1 19.53 1.90 -30.11
N ALA A 2 18.41 1.84 -29.40
CA ALA A 2 17.84 2.99 -28.70
C ALA A 2 18.42 3.05 -27.28
N ALA A 3 18.90 4.23 -26.90
CA ALA A 3 19.50 4.51 -25.61
C ALA A 3 18.45 4.52 -24.49
N LEU A 4 18.68 3.74 -23.42
CA LEU A 4 18.01 3.92 -22.14
C LEU A 4 18.91 4.78 -21.25
N LEU A 5 18.89 6.10 -21.49
CA LEU A 5 19.30 7.08 -20.49
C LEU A 5 18.20 7.12 -19.43
N GLY A 6 18.26 6.19 -18.48
CA GLY A 6 17.53 6.33 -17.22
C GLY A 6 18.11 7.52 -16.48
N GLY A 7 17.56 8.70 -16.72
CA GLY A 7 17.97 9.92 -16.04
C GLY A 7 17.73 9.78 -14.54
N CYS A 8 18.80 9.69 -13.76
CA CYS A 8 18.79 10.30 -12.43
C CYS A 8 18.44 11.76 -12.66
N ASP A 9 17.32 12.22 -12.14
CA ASP A 9 16.98 13.64 -12.14
C ASP A 9 17.70 14.27 -10.94
N PRO A 10 18.86 14.93 -11.13
CA PRO A 10 19.61 15.50 -10.02
C PRO A 10 18.82 16.60 -9.30
N ALA A 11 17.81 17.20 -9.94
CA ALA A 11 16.94 18.18 -9.28
C ALA A 11 15.99 17.50 -8.29
N ARG A 12 15.52 16.28 -8.61
CA ARG A 12 14.72 15.46 -7.69
C ARG A 12 15.55 14.98 -6.50
N ASP A 13 16.78 14.52 -6.74
CA ASP A 13 17.68 14.08 -5.68
C ASP A 13 18.13 15.25 -4.79
N ALA A 14 18.40 16.42 -5.37
CA ALA A 14 18.73 17.64 -4.63
C ALA A 14 17.53 18.17 -3.81
N ALA A 15 16.31 18.09 -4.35
CA ALA A 15 15.10 18.49 -3.63
C ALA A 15 14.77 17.56 -2.45
N LEU A 16 15.12 16.27 -2.55
CA LEU A 16 15.01 15.32 -1.44
C LEU A 16 16.15 15.46 -0.42
N ALA A 17 17.35 15.89 -0.85
CA ALA A 17 18.52 16.05 0.02
C ALA A 17 18.50 17.36 0.84
N TYR A 18 17.88 18.44 0.34
CA TYR A 18 17.90 19.74 1.02
C TYR A 18 17.23 19.73 2.41
N PRO A 19 16.02 19.15 2.60
CA PRO A 19 15.41 19.06 3.93
C PRO A 19 16.23 18.20 4.90
N ALA A 20 16.79 17.08 4.45
CA ALA A 20 17.58 16.17 5.29
C ALA A 20 18.83 16.86 5.90
N SER A 21 19.41 17.84 5.22
CA SER A 21 20.56 18.60 5.73
C SER A 21 20.22 19.52 6.93
N LEU A 22 18.97 19.97 7.03
CA LEU A 22 18.48 20.89 8.08
C LEU A 22 18.09 20.15 9.37
N PHE A 23 18.05 18.82 9.33
CA PHE A 23 17.63 17.97 10.42
C PHE A 23 18.73 16.99 10.85
N GLY A 24 18.59 16.44 12.05
CA GLY A 24 19.33 15.25 12.49
C GLY A 24 18.92 14.01 11.69
N GLU A 25 19.56 12.88 12.01
CA GLU A 25 19.13 11.59 11.49
C GLU A 25 17.67 11.32 11.91
N THR A 26 16.83 10.95 10.95
CA THR A 26 15.45 10.55 11.23
C THR A 26 15.45 9.11 11.73
N THR A 27 14.94 8.88 12.94
CA THR A 27 14.80 7.53 13.50
C THR A 27 13.41 6.97 13.22
N ARG A 28 13.33 5.64 13.09
CA ARG A 28 12.08 4.87 13.02
C ARG A 28 12.03 3.94 14.23
N GLU A 29 11.13 4.22 15.16
CA GLU A 29 10.99 3.50 16.42
C GLU A 29 9.64 2.78 16.47
N ALA A 30 9.60 1.59 17.06
CA ALA A 30 8.32 0.91 17.31
C ALA A 30 7.46 1.75 18.27
N ASP A 31 6.15 1.86 18.00
CA ASP A 31 5.25 2.56 18.92
C ASP A 31 5.00 1.68 20.17
N PRO A 32 5.45 2.11 21.37
CA PRO A 32 5.28 1.31 22.58
C PRO A 32 3.82 1.18 23.02
N THR A 33 2.92 1.99 22.45
CA THR A 33 1.48 1.95 22.75
C THR A 33 0.69 1.05 21.81
N ASP A 34 1.33 0.49 20.78
CA ASP A 34 0.71 -0.49 19.87
C ASP A 34 1.28 -1.89 20.11
N PRO A 35 0.63 -2.72 20.96
CA PRO A 35 1.10 -4.07 21.26
C PRO A 35 1.08 -5.02 20.06
N GLU A 36 0.38 -4.65 18.98
CA GLU A 36 0.35 -5.45 17.75
C GLU A 36 1.53 -5.13 16.82
N GLY A 37 2.37 -4.15 17.17
CA GLY A 37 3.59 -3.80 16.43
C GLY A 37 3.33 -3.23 15.04
N ARG A 38 2.13 -2.66 14.80
CA ARG A 38 1.70 -2.13 13.50
C ARG A 38 1.89 -0.62 13.39
N SER A 39 2.33 0.01 14.46
CA SER A 39 2.55 1.45 14.53
C SER A 39 4.01 1.72 14.80
N PHE A 40 4.51 2.77 14.19
CA PHE A 40 5.87 3.26 14.40
C PHE A 40 5.87 4.77 14.48
N ILE A 41 6.89 5.30 15.13
CA ILE A 41 7.11 6.72 15.31
C ILE A 41 8.32 7.09 14.47
N LEU A 42 8.15 8.03 13.56
CA LEU A 42 9.26 8.73 12.92
C LEU A 42 9.60 9.93 13.77
N ARG A 43 10.89 10.07 14.14
CA ARG A 43 11.38 11.20 14.92
C ARG A 43 12.55 11.87 14.22
N THR A 44 12.56 13.18 14.18
CA THR A 44 13.71 13.96 13.72
C THR A 44 13.85 15.24 14.55
N THR A 45 15.06 15.80 14.63
CA THR A 45 15.34 17.03 15.38
C THR A 45 15.88 18.09 14.45
N SER A 46 15.30 19.28 14.44
CA SER A 46 15.80 20.38 13.60
C SER A 46 17.15 20.90 14.10
N LYS A 47 18.10 21.13 13.20
CA LYS A 47 19.39 21.79 13.51
C LYS A 47 19.28 23.32 13.42
N VAL A 48 18.25 23.80 12.73
CA VAL A 48 17.95 25.22 12.48
C VAL A 48 16.46 25.48 12.70
N GLU A 49 16.04 26.74 12.57
CA GLU A 49 14.61 27.07 12.46
C GLU A 49 13.97 26.30 11.29
N ALA A 50 12.88 25.58 11.56
CA ALA A 50 12.28 24.67 10.58
C ALA A 50 10.75 24.61 10.66
N THR A 51 10.12 24.13 9.59
CA THR A 51 8.66 23.97 9.47
C THR A 51 8.26 22.50 9.39
N TRP A 52 6.96 22.22 9.59
CA TRP A 52 6.41 20.88 9.40
C TRP A 52 6.58 20.37 7.97
N GLY A 53 6.43 21.23 6.96
CA GLY A 53 6.71 20.87 5.57
C GLY A 53 8.14 20.35 5.35
N GLN A 54 9.12 20.95 6.04
CA GLN A 54 10.51 20.49 5.96
C GLN A 54 10.73 19.18 6.73
N ALA A 55 10.11 19.02 7.90
CA ALA A 55 10.15 17.77 8.67
C ALA A 55 9.52 16.59 7.88
N MET A 56 8.39 16.81 7.20
CA MET A 56 7.79 15.80 6.31
C MET A 56 8.71 15.40 5.15
N GLY A 57 9.50 16.34 4.62
CA GLY A 57 10.55 16.04 3.66
C GLY A 57 11.60 15.09 4.23
N ALA A 58 12.05 15.33 5.47
CA ALA A 58 12.99 14.45 6.17
C ALA A 58 12.37 13.06 6.49
N PHE A 59 11.09 12.99 6.86
CA PHE A 59 10.38 11.72 7.08
C PHE A 59 10.20 10.91 5.80
N SER A 60 9.90 11.58 4.68
CA SER A 60 9.76 10.91 3.38
C SER A 60 11.06 10.26 2.92
N ALA A 61 12.21 10.91 3.17
CA ALA A 61 13.53 10.36 2.89
C ALA A 61 13.88 9.15 3.79
N ALA A 62 13.27 9.04 4.97
CA ALA A 62 13.51 7.97 5.93
C ALA A 62 12.57 6.75 5.76
N ASN A 63 11.91 6.61 4.60
CA ASN A 63 10.97 5.52 4.30
C ASN A 63 9.79 5.43 5.26
N ALA A 64 8.96 6.48 5.29
CA ALA A 64 7.69 6.55 6.04
C ALA A 64 6.62 5.51 5.64
N TYR A 65 6.98 4.47 4.89
CA TYR A 65 6.06 3.47 4.40
C TYR A 65 5.90 2.32 5.41
N CYS A 66 4.68 1.83 5.50
CA CYS A 66 4.37 0.60 6.19
C CYS A 66 4.99 -0.60 5.48
N ALA A 67 5.20 -1.68 6.23
CA ALA A 67 5.63 -2.95 5.67
C ALA A 67 4.68 -3.34 4.51
N ASP A 68 5.26 -3.90 3.44
CA ASP A 68 4.54 -4.33 2.24
C ASP A 68 3.78 -3.21 1.48
N GLY A 69 4.07 -1.94 1.82
CA GLY A 69 3.39 -0.75 1.31
C GLY A 69 1.91 -0.71 1.64
N ALA A 70 1.55 -1.20 2.84
CA ALA A 70 0.22 -0.99 3.37
C ALA A 70 -0.08 0.52 3.44
N SER A 71 -1.34 0.88 3.22
CA SER A 71 -1.81 2.22 3.54
C SER A 71 -1.63 2.48 5.03
N PHE A 72 -1.57 3.75 5.42
CA PHE A 72 -1.35 4.12 6.79
C PHE A 72 -2.21 5.31 7.19
N THR A 73 -2.45 5.44 8.49
CA THR A 73 -3.00 6.63 9.10
C THR A 73 -1.91 7.35 9.89
N ILE A 74 -2.03 8.67 9.94
CA ILE A 74 -1.22 9.49 10.84
C ILE A 74 -2.07 9.74 12.07
N ASP A 75 -1.66 9.17 13.19
CA ASP A 75 -2.44 9.23 14.43
C ASP A 75 -2.03 10.43 15.30
N LEU A 76 -0.78 10.88 15.17
CA LEU A 76 -0.24 11.97 15.98
C LEU A 76 0.87 12.71 15.23
N LEU A 77 0.88 14.02 15.41
CA LEU A 77 1.95 14.94 15.00
C LEU A 77 2.41 15.73 16.22
N THR A 78 3.72 15.73 16.50
CA THR A 78 4.34 16.53 17.56
C THR A 78 5.44 17.40 16.96
N PRO A 79 5.53 18.71 17.25
CA PRO A 79 4.65 19.50 18.13
C PRO A 79 3.21 19.56 17.58
N ALA A 80 2.24 19.33 18.47
CA ALA A 80 0.84 19.54 18.15
C ALA A 80 0.58 21.04 18.14
N ASP A 81 0.14 21.57 17.01
CA ASP A 81 -0.16 22.98 16.84
C ASP A 81 -1.52 23.11 16.16
N ASP A 82 -2.39 23.96 16.69
CA ASP A 82 -3.71 24.19 16.12
C ASP A 82 -3.62 24.83 14.72
N GLU A 83 -2.49 25.49 14.39
CA GLU A 83 -2.22 26.09 13.08
C GLU A 83 -1.68 25.11 12.03
N LEU A 84 -1.25 23.92 12.45
CA LEU A 84 -0.66 22.87 11.60
C LEU A 84 -1.63 22.38 10.53
N ALA A 85 -2.93 22.38 10.85
CA ALA A 85 -4.01 22.02 9.93
C ALA A 85 -4.31 23.11 8.88
N ARG A 86 -3.87 24.36 9.11
CA ARG A 86 -4.14 25.50 8.23
C ARG A 86 -3.01 25.76 7.24
N ASP A 87 -1.76 25.76 7.72
CA ASP A 87 -0.58 25.89 6.85
C ASP A 87 0.67 25.27 7.50
N PRO A 88 0.97 23.99 7.23
CA PRO A 88 2.14 23.30 7.77
C PRO A 88 3.48 23.83 7.23
N ALA A 89 3.47 24.67 6.19
CA ALA A 89 4.67 25.28 5.64
C ALA A 89 4.95 26.69 6.20
N ALA A 90 3.94 27.36 6.79
CA ALA A 90 4.09 28.71 7.33
C ALA A 90 4.60 28.74 8.77
N THR A 91 4.22 27.78 9.60
CA THR A 91 4.58 27.76 11.03
C THR A 91 6.03 27.33 11.20
N LYS A 92 6.81 28.20 11.86
CA LYS A 92 8.23 27.99 12.09
C LYS A 92 8.50 27.65 13.55
N TYR A 93 9.32 26.63 13.75
CA TYR A 93 9.76 26.16 15.05
C TYR A 93 11.26 26.42 15.21
N PRO A 94 11.73 26.77 16.42
CA PRO A 94 13.14 27.04 16.66
C PRO A 94 14.04 25.81 16.42
N ALA A 95 15.34 26.05 16.29
CA ALA A 95 16.33 24.99 16.26
C ALA A 95 16.26 24.12 17.52
N GLY A 96 16.50 22.82 17.37
CA GLY A 96 16.38 21.82 18.44
C GLY A 96 14.95 21.30 18.65
N THR A 97 13.99 21.72 17.83
CA THR A 97 12.63 21.19 17.90
C THR A 97 12.60 19.73 17.45
N VAL A 98 12.00 18.88 18.27
CA VAL A 98 11.76 17.47 17.94
C VAL A 98 10.42 17.36 17.24
N PHE A 99 10.45 16.84 16.01
CA PHE A 99 9.27 16.52 15.24
C PHE A 99 9.03 15.01 15.32
N GLU A 100 7.78 14.62 15.61
CA GLU A 100 7.37 13.23 15.67
C GLU A 100 6.11 13.01 14.83
N GLN A 101 6.14 11.98 14.00
CA GLN A 101 5.00 11.52 13.24
C GLN A 101 4.71 10.07 13.64
N ARG A 102 3.56 9.84 14.27
CA ARG A 102 3.09 8.49 14.60
C ARG A 102 2.26 7.96 13.44
N ILE A 103 2.74 6.85 12.87
CA ILE A 103 2.13 6.19 11.74
C ILE A 103 1.58 4.85 12.20
N ARG A 104 0.29 4.60 11.92
CA ARG A 104 -0.33 3.30 12.09
C ARG A 104 -0.55 2.66 10.73
N CYS A 105 0.01 1.48 10.55
CA CYS A 105 -0.19 0.69 9.34
C CYS A 105 -1.58 0.05 9.33
N LEU A 106 -2.28 0.19 8.20
CA LEU A 106 -3.53 -0.52 8.00
C LEU A 106 -3.27 -2.04 7.88
N ILE A 107 -4.25 -2.80 8.36
CA ILE A 107 -4.21 -4.25 8.47
C ILE A 107 -4.20 -4.87 7.06
N PRO A 108 -3.50 -6.02 6.86
CA PRO A 108 -3.75 -6.92 5.75
C PRO A 108 -5.24 -7.16 5.49
N PHE A 109 -5.62 -7.63 4.30
CA PHE A 109 -7.01 -8.02 4.08
C PHE A 109 -7.39 -9.09 5.14
N PRO A 110 -8.57 -9.02 5.79
CA PRO A 110 -8.91 -9.97 6.86
C PRO A 110 -8.87 -11.44 6.42
N GLN A 111 -9.07 -11.70 5.12
CA GLN A 111 -9.03 -13.01 4.48
C GLN A 111 -7.70 -13.28 3.77
N GLU A 112 -6.66 -12.50 4.06
CA GLU A 112 -5.34 -12.70 3.48
C GLU A 112 -4.61 -13.88 4.13
N ARG A 113 -4.05 -14.77 3.30
CA ARG A 113 -3.24 -15.91 3.74
C ARG A 113 -1.90 -15.90 3.05
N VAL A 114 -0.91 -16.49 3.71
CA VAL A 114 0.41 -16.68 3.12
C VAL A 114 0.38 -17.88 2.17
N VAL A 115 0.93 -17.73 0.97
CA VAL A 115 1.19 -18.85 0.05
C VAL A 115 2.33 -19.70 0.62
N GLU A 116 2.10 -20.99 0.77
CA GLU A 116 3.07 -21.90 1.39
C GLU A 116 4.36 -21.99 0.55
N PRO A 117 5.54 -22.07 1.19
CA PRO A 117 6.79 -22.29 0.48
C PRO A 117 6.71 -23.57 -0.37
N GLY A 118 7.00 -23.46 -1.66
CA GLY A 118 6.96 -24.58 -2.60
C GLY A 118 5.64 -24.74 -3.36
N MET A 119 4.58 -24.03 -2.96
CA MET A 119 3.33 -23.98 -3.73
C MET A 119 3.53 -23.20 -5.05
N SER A 120 3.20 -23.85 -6.16
CA SER A 120 3.24 -23.26 -7.49
C SER A 120 2.13 -22.21 -7.68
N ASP A 121 2.30 -21.35 -8.69
CA ASP A 121 1.26 -20.37 -9.08
C ASP A 121 -0.07 -21.07 -9.40
N GLU A 122 -0.01 -22.21 -10.10
CA GLU A 122 -1.20 -22.97 -10.50
C GLU A 122 -1.95 -23.53 -9.29
N GLU A 123 -1.24 -24.13 -8.33
CA GLU A 123 -1.84 -24.61 -7.09
C GLU A 123 -2.47 -23.48 -6.26
N ALA A 124 -1.83 -22.31 -6.20
CA ALA A 124 -2.41 -21.15 -5.52
C ALA A 124 -3.69 -20.65 -6.22
N PHE A 125 -3.71 -20.59 -7.55
CA PHE A 125 -4.90 -20.27 -8.32
C PHE A 125 -6.03 -21.27 -8.09
N ASP A 126 -5.73 -22.57 -8.14
CA ASP A 126 -6.74 -23.61 -8.00
C ASP A 126 -7.29 -23.70 -6.58
N ARG A 127 -6.46 -23.43 -5.56
CA ARG A 127 -6.93 -23.28 -4.18
C ARG A 127 -7.96 -22.15 -4.07
N ILE A 128 -7.67 -20.97 -4.63
CA ILE A 128 -8.62 -19.85 -4.63
C ILE A 128 -9.91 -20.21 -5.39
N LYS A 129 -9.81 -20.81 -6.57
CA LYS A 129 -11.00 -21.20 -7.36
C LYS A 129 -11.88 -22.18 -6.59
N SER A 130 -11.27 -23.20 -5.98
CA SER A 130 -11.98 -24.21 -5.18
C SER A 130 -12.72 -23.57 -4.02
N GLU A 131 -12.07 -22.64 -3.32
CA GLU A 131 -12.66 -21.95 -2.18
C GLU A 131 -13.73 -20.94 -2.58
N LEU A 132 -13.56 -20.22 -3.69
CA LEU A 132 -14.62 -19.35 -4.23
C LEU A 132 -15.86 -20.15 -4.59
N ALA A 133 -15.69 -21.35 -5.17
CA ALA A 133 -16.79 -22.20 -5.58
C ALA A 133 -17.51 -22.89 -4.39
N ASP A 134 -16.96 -22.83 -3.17
CA ASP A 134 -17.51 -23.42 -1.94
C ASP A 134 -17.90 -24.91 -2.12
N GLY A 135 -17.04 -25.66 -2.80
CA GLY A 135 -17.26 -27.08 -3.13
C GLY A 135 -18.14 -27.34 -4.37
N GLY A 136 -18.66 -26.30 -5.02
CA GLY A 136 -19.35 -26.37 -6.32
C GLY A 136 -18.41 -26.29 -7.53
N ALA A 137 -18.99 -26.16 -8.72
CA ALA A 137 -18.22 -25.86 -9.93
C ALA A 137 -17.83 -24.38 -9.98
N PHE A 138 -16.60 -24.10 -10.39
CA PHE A 138 -16.15 -22.72 -10.59
C PHE A 138 -16.91 -22.08 -11.76
N ASP A 139 -17.79 -21.14 -11.44
CA ASP A 139 -18.51 -20.33 -12.42
C ASP A 139 -17.67 -19.10 -12.81
N PRO A 140 -17.10 -19.04 -14.03
CA PRO A 140 -16.32 -17.90 -14.46
C PRO A 140 -17.17 -16.64 -14.59
N ASP A 141 -18.49 -16.69 -14.77
CA ASP A 141 -19.31 -15.49 -14.87
C ASP A 141 -19.53 -14.83 -13.51
N ARG A 142 -19.50 -15.60 -12.41
CA ARG A 142 -19.65 -15.10 -11.04
C ARG A 142 -18.34 -14.91 -10.28
N HIS A 143 -17.30 -15.63 -10.68
CA HIS A 143 -16.01 -15.62 -10.01
C HIS A 143 -14.93 -15.01 -10.90
N GLN A 144 -13.99 -14.30 -10.27
CA GLN A 144 -12.77 -13.85 -10.90
C GLN A 144 -11.59 -14.23 -10.03
N VAL A 145 -10.49 -14.63 -10.67
CA VAL A 145 -9.20 -14.79 -10.02
C VAL A 145 -8.14 -14.11 -10.88
N THR A 146 -7.23 -13.37 -10.25
CA THR A 146 -6.13 -12.69 -10.95
C THR A 146 -4.86 -12.72 -10.13
N ARG A 147 -3.72 -12.52 -10.79
CA ARG A 147 -2.41 -12.35 -10.15
C ARG A 147 -2.07 -10.87 -10.07
N ALA A 148 -1.66 -10.43 -8.89
CA ALA A 148 -1.14 -9.11 -8.60
C ALA A 148 0.36 -9.23 -8.30
N SER A 149 1.20 -8.89 -9.28
CA SER A 149 2.65 -8.86 -9.08
C SER A 149 3.08 -7.55 -8.41
N PHE A 150 3.96 -7.65 -7.43
CA PHE A 150 4.41 -6.53 -6.62
C PHE A 150 5.91 -6.55 -6.35
N ASN A 151 6.46 -5.37 -6.11
CA ASN A 151 7.87 -5.10 -5.78
C ASN A 151 7.96 -3.73 -5.09
N ASP A 152 9.17 -3.23 -4.86
CA ASP A 152 9.38 -1.95 -4.16
C ASP A 152 8.72 -0.75 -4.86
N ARG A 153 8.59 -0.78 -6.19
CA ARG A 153 7.96 0.30 -6.97
C ARG A 153 6.45 0.16 -7.08
N ASN A 154 5.93 -1.05 -6.92
CA ASN A 154 4.51 -1.36 -6.90
C ASN A 154 4.21 -2.22 -5.68
N PRO A 155 4.09 -1.62 -4.49
CA PRO A 155 4.00 -2.38 -3.25
C PRO A 155 2.78 -3.30 -3.23
N LYS A 156 2.86 -4.38 -2.44
CA LYS A 156 1.89 -5.48 -2.40
C LYS A 156 0.44 -5.01 -2.32
N TYR A 157 0.10 -4.17 -1.35
CA TYR A 157 -1.29 -3.71 -1.19
C TYR A 157 -1.73 -2.74 -2.29
N SER A 158 -0.82 -1.95 -2.86
CA SER A 158 -1.11 -1.14 -4.05
C SER A 158 -1.43 -2.04 -5.25
N ALA A 159 -0.65 -3.11 -5.44
CA ALA A 159 -0.88 -4.09 -6.50
C ALA A 159 -2.21 -4.83 -6.33
N ILE A 160 -2.53 -5.26 -5.11
CA ILE A 160 -3.81 -5.92 -4.80
C ILE A 160 -4.99 -4.97 -5.02
N HIS A 161 -4.92 -3.71 -4.57
CA HIS A 161 -5.98 -2.73 -4.83
C HIS A 161 -6.17 -2.46 -6.33
N LYS A 162 -5.09 -2.35 -7.11
CA LYS A 162 -5.19 -2.22 -8.58
C LYS A 162 -5.87 -3.44 -9.21
N ALA A 163 -5.51 -4.65 -8.75
CA ALA A 163 -6.14 -5.88 -9.20
C ALA A 163 -7.65 -5.91 -8.87
N LEU A 164 -8.03 -5.53 -7.65
CA LEU A 164 -9.43 -5.42 -7.25
C LEU A 164 -10.19 -4.37 -8.08
N GLY A 165 -9.57 -3.22 -8.36
CA GLY A 165 -10.16 -2.20 -9.23
C GLY A 165 -10.40 -2.70 -10.65
N TYR A 166 -9.46 -3.46 -11.21
CA TYR A 166 -9.64 -4.12 -12.50
C TYR A 166 -10.78 -5.15 -12.47
N MET A 167 -10.86 -5.95 -11.41
CA MET A 167 -11.93 -6.95 -11.23
C MET A 167 -13.31 -6.28 -11.10
N LEU A 168 -13.42 -5.17 -10.36
CA LEU A 168 -14.63 -4.36 -10.26
C LEU A 168 -15.06 -3.83 -11.64
N ALA A 169 -14.12 -3.24 -12.40
CA ALA A 169 -14.41 -2.71 -13.73
C ALA A 169 -14.85 -3.80 -14.72
N ASN A 170 -14.28 -5.01 -14.62
CA ASN A 170 -14.75 -6.16 -15.41
C ASN A 170 -16.14 -6.61 -14.99
N GLY A 171 -16.38 -6.71 -13.68
CA GLY A 171 -17.67 -7.08 -13.13
C GLY A 171 -18.77 -6.10 -13.53
N ASP A 172 -18.50 -4.80 -13.47
CA ASP A 172 -19.44 -3.75 -13.90
C ASP A 172 -19.81 -3.88 -15.39
N ARG A 173 -18.83 -4.18 -16.25
CA ARG A 173 -19.10 -4.49 -17.67
C ARG A 173 -19.97 -5.73 -17.84
N SER A 174 -19.68 -6.81 -17.11
CA SER A 174 -20.51 -8.03 -17.12
C SER A 174 -21.92 -7.80 -16.56
N CYS A 175 -22.08 -6.80 -15.69
CA CYS A 175 -23.35 -6.35 -15.14
C CYS A 175 -23.98 -5.19 -15.94
N ARG A 176 -23.46 -4.90 -17.15
CA ARG A 176 -24.02 -3.90 -18.07
C ARG A 176 -24.17 -2.51 -17.45
N GLY A 177 -23.27 -2.15 -16.53
CA GLY A 177 -23.27 -0.86 -15.84
C GLY A 177 -24.29 -0.73 -14.70
N ALA A 178 -24.95 -1.82 -14.29
CA ALA A 178 -25.84 -1.83 -13.12
C ALA A 178 -25.07 -1.64 -11.79
N GLY A 179 -23.74 -1.70 -11.82
CA GLY A 179 -22.88 -1.76 -10.65
C GLY A 179 -22.67 -3.19 -10.15
N VAL A 180 -21.56 -3.38 -9.44
CA VAL A 180 -21.13 -4.69 -8.94
C VAL A 180 -20.91 -4.64 -7.42
N GLN A 181 -21.20 -5.74 -6.74
CA GLN A 181 -20.85 -5.95 -5.34
C GLN A 181 -19.96 -7.18 -5.20
N PHE A 182 -18.82 -7.04 -4.51
CA PHE A 182 -18.05 -8.19 -4.05
C PHE A 182 -18.75 -8.87 -2.87
N ARG A 183 -19.02 -10.16 -3.00
CA ARG A 183 -19.63 -11.03 -1.98
C ARG A 183 -18.58 -11.77 -1.17
N LYS A 184 -17.51 -12.18 -1.82
CA LYS A 184 -16.39 -12.91 -1.23
C LYS A 184 -15.09 -12.36 -1.78
N LEU A 185 -14.09 -12.23 -0.91
CA LEU A 185 -12.72 -11.85 -1.25
C LEU A 185 -11.78 -12.87 -0.60
N ILE A 186 -10.86 -13.42 -1.40
CA ILE A 186 -9.79 -14.29 -0.95
C ILE A 186 -8.50 -13.70 -1.49
N VAL A 187 -7.50 -13.56 -0.62
CA VAL A 187 -6.16 -13.10 -1.03
C VAL A 187 -5.15 -14.11 -0.52
N ASP A 188 -4.45 -14.76 -1.42
CA ASP A 188 -3.29 -15.56 -1.06
C ASP A 188 -2.03 -14.83 -1.54
N SER A 189 -1.14 -14.43 -0.63
CA SER A 189 0.03 -13.65 -0.98
C SER A 189 1.32 -14.35 -0.59
N ARG A 190 2.34 -14.23 -1.45
CA ARG A 190 3.71 -14.54 -1.05
C ARG A 190 4.23 -13.42 -0.14
N PRO A 191 5.26 -13.69 0.69
CA PRO A 191 5.94 -12.65 1.43
C PRO A 191 6.52 -11.58 0.50
N THR A 192 6.67 -10.36 1.01
CA THR A 192 7.40 -9.32 0.28
C THR A 192 8.87 -9.66 0.20
N PRO A 193 9.48 -9.56 -1.00
CA PRO A 193 10.92 -9.74 -1.14
C PRO A 193 11.67 -8.81 -0.19
N GLN A 194 12.63 -9.35 0.54
CA GLN A 194 13.52 -8.54 1.38
C GLN A 194 14.62 -7.94 0.51
N GLY A 195 14.84 -6.62 0.63
CA GLY A 195 15.91 -5.90 -0.04
C GLY A 195 15.47 -5.12 -1.29
N GLU A 196 16.25 -4.09 -1.64
CA GLU A 196 15.98 -3.24 -2.81
C GLU A 196 16.19 -4.02 -4.11
N GLY A 197 15.18 -4.14 -4.96
CA GLY A 197 15.33 -4.83 -6.23
C GLY A 197 14.08 -4.97 -7.09
N LEU A 198 14.26 -5.38 -8.35
CA LEU A 198 13.16 -5.76 -9.26
C LEU A 198 12.62 -7.17 -8.98
N ASN A 199 13.01 -7.80 -7.87
CA ASN A 199 12.46 -9.08 -7.47
C ASN A 199 10.96 -8.90 -7.27
N ALA A 200 10.19 -9.46 -8.19
CA ALA A 200 8.74 -9.45 -8.09
C ALA A 200 8.31 -10.64 -7.24
N SER A 201 7.32 -10.40 -6.39
CA SER A 201 6.54 -11.43 -5.72
C SER A 201 5.09 -11.28 -6.15
N ASP A 202 4.25 -12.24 -5.79
CA ASP A 202 2.89 -12.31 -6.29
C ASP A 202 1.87 -12.50 -5.16
N ALA A 203 0.74 -11.84 -5.35
CA ALA A 203 -0.49 -12.15 -4.66
C ALA A 203 -1.51 -12.67 -5.67
N PHE A 204 -2.33 -13.62 -5.24
CA PHE A 204 -3.41 -14.21 -5.99
C PHE A 204 -4.71 -13.73 -5.35
N VAL A 205 -5.55 -13.07 -6.13
CA VAL A 205 -6.73 -12.37 -5.64
C VAL A 205 -7.95 -13.00 -6.30
N GLY A 206 -8.86 -13.52 -5.47
CA GLY A 206 -10.11 -14.12 -5.89
C GLY A 206 -11.30 -13.35 -5.38
N THR A 207 -12.31 -13.13 -6.23
CA THR A 207 -13.58 -12.52 -5.81
C THR A 207 -14.78 -13.26 -6.37
N GLU A 208 -15.82 -13.36 -5.56
CA GLU A 208 -17.19 -13.59 -6.03
C GLU A 208 -17.89 -12.23 -6.15
N TYR A 209 -18.56 -11.98 -7.27
CA TYR A 209 -19.33 -10.76 -7.47
C TYR A 209 -20.77 -11.05 -7.90
N ALA A 210 -21.64 -10.09 -7.60
CA ALA A 210 -23.04 -10.08 -8.01
C ALA A 210 -23.39 -8.71 -8.59
N CYS A 211 -24.26 -8.69 -9.60
CA CYS A 211 -24.82 -7.45 -10.13
C CYS A 211 -25.81 -6.85 -9.14
N LEU A 212 -25.82 -5.52 -9.00
CA LEU A 212 -26.71 -4.83 -8.05
C LEU A 212 -28.19 -4.87 -8.47
N ASP A 213 -28.46 -5.04 -9.76
CA ASP A 213 -29.82 -5.25 -10.30
C ASP A 213 -30.36 -6.67 -10.08
N GLY A 214 -29.54 -7.58 -9.53
CA GLY A 214 -29.89 -8.97 -9.27
C GLY A 214 -29.88 -9.88 -10.48
N LEU A 215 -29.51 -9.38 -11.68
CA LEU A 215 -29.33 -10.21 -12.86
C LEU A 215 -28.01 -11.00 -12.77
N PRO A 216 -27.94 -12.18 -13.40
CA PRO A 216 -26.68 -12.89 -13.51
C PRO A 216 -25.70 -12.07 -14.38
N PRO A 217 -24.42 -12.01 -14.01
CA PRO A 217 -23.40 -11.42 -14.85
C PRO A 217 -23.29 -12.16 -16.19
N ASP A 218 -23.02 -11.41 -17.26
CA ASP A 218 -22.94 -11.93 -18.62
C ASP A 218 -21.66 -11.42 -19.30
N ARG A 219 -20.74 -12.35 -19.59
CA ARG A 219 -19.45 -12.05 -20.23
C ARG A 219 -19.46 -12.20 -21.75
N SER A 220 -20.62 -12.43 -22.36
CA SER A 220 -20.71 -12.59 -23.82
C SER A 220 -20.62 -11.27 -24.62
N LEU A 221 -20.49 -10.14 -23.93
CA LEU A 221 -20.39 -8.77 -24.47
C LEU A 221 -18.93 -8.33 -24.65
#